data_AF-A0A7J4SWF8-F1
#
_entry.id   AF-A0A7J4SWF8-F1
#
_cell.length_a   1.000
_cell.length_b   1.000
_cell.length_c   1.000
_cell.angle_alpha   90.00
_cell.angle_beta   90.00
_cell.angle_gamma   90.00
#
_symmetry.space_group_name_H-M   'P 1'
#
loop_
_entity.id
_entity.type
_entity.pdbx_description
1 polymer ?
#
loop_
_entity_poly.entity_id
_entity_poly.type
_entity_poly.pdbx_seq_one_letter_code
_entity_poly.pdbx_strand_id
1 'polypeptide(L)'
;MIKGNKLAGKAQEIIGNLLKPLPITPNEMTVASVLIAFIGLYFFMNTDYWMAIGLYALALLVDGLDGAVARAKCMASAKGAFLDGVADRFVEFIILLGLMAVALPTIAFPSNYWVMGMLFLGTGMTSFIRAYAEYTEAITMEAAQKMNGLFERAERALFILIIIGLIAIGDFGNAAVFLMAGTILALITVMQRFLAVIS
;
A
#
# COMPACT_ATOMS: atom_id res chain seq x y z
N MET A 1 9.05 9.26 -3.40
CA MET A 1 10.45 9.71 -3.72
C MET A 1 11.50 8.71 -3.21
N ILE A 2 11.41 7.43 -3.59
CA ILE A 2 12.32 6.36 -3.11
C ILE A 2 12.89 5.49 -4.26
N LYS A 3 12.56 5.78 -5.53
CA LYS A 3 13.16 5.07 -6.68
C LYS A 3 14.46 5.75 -7.12
N GLY A 4 15.55 5.27 -6.53
CA GLY A 4 16.93 5.73 -6.81
C GLY A 4 17.92 5.38 -5.70
N ASN A 5 17.46 4.81 -4.57
CA ASN A 5 18.34 4.52 -3.46
C ASN A 5 19.03 3.17 -3.66
N LYS A 6 20.33 3.18 -4.05
CA LYS A 6 21.19 1.99 -4.13
C LYS A 6 21.11 1.11 -2.87
N LEU A 7 20.81 1.72 -1.71
CA LEU A 7 20.59 1.03 -0.43
C LEU A 7 19.36 0.12 -0.42
N ALA A 8 18.23 0.58 -0.97
CA ALA A 8 17.00 -0.23 -1.04
C ALA A 8 17.17 -1.44 -1.97
N GLY A 9 17.86 -1.23 -3.11
CA GLY A 9 18.21 -2.32 -4.03
C GLY A 9 19.12 -3.36 -3.38
N LYS A 10 20.18 -2.92 -2.68
CA LYS A 10 21.06 -3.81 -1.91
C LYS A 10 20.33 -4.56 -0.79
N ALA A 11 19.44 -3.89 -0.07
CA ALA A 11 18.64 -4.54 0.98
C ALA A 11 17.75 -5.64 0.41
N GLN A 12 17.05 -5.36 -0.71
CA GLN A 12 16.24 -6.38 -1.39
C GLN A 12 17.07 -7.56 -1.89
N GLU A 13 18.28 -7.31 -2.40
CA GLU A 13 19.19 -8.39 -2.83
C GLU A 13 19.62 -9.27 -1.66
N ILE A 14 20.02 -8.67 -0.54
CA ILE A 14 20.42 -9.40 0.69
C ILE A 14 19.25 -10.24 1.20
N ILE A 15 18.06 -9.63 1.33
CA ILE A 15 16.88 -10.33 1.86
C ILE A 15 16.43 -11.44 0.90
N GLY A 16 16.41 -11.17 -0.41
CA GLY A 16 16.08 -12.18 -1.42
C GLY A 16 17.02 -13.39 -1.36
N ASN A 17 18.33 -13.17 -1.18
CA ASN A 17 19.31 -14.24 -1.04
C ASN A 17 19.17 -15.01 0.28
N LEU A 18 18.80 -14.33 1.38
CA LEU A 18 18.54 -14.98 2.67
C LEU A 18 17.30 -15.86 2.64
N LEU A 19 16.25 -15.44 1.94
CA LEU A 19 14.98 -16.16 1.83
C LEU A 19 14.96 -17.19 0.70
N LYS A 20 15.90 -17.12 -0.25
CA LYS A 20 16.07 -18.06 -1.37
C LYS A 20 16.04 -19.55 -0.95
N PRO A 21 16.64 -19.99 0.18
CA PRO A 21 16.63 -21.39 0.57
C PRO A 21 15.27 -21.89 1.07
N LEU A 22 14.35 -20.99 1.46
CA LEU A 22 13.03 -21.40 1.96
C LEU A 22 12.21 -22.04 0.82
N PRO A 23 11.48 -23.13 1.06
CA PRO A 23 10.67 -23.81 0.05
C PRO A 23 9.32 -23.09 -0.20
N ILE A 24 9.33 -21.76 -0.24
CA ILE A 24 8.14 -20.91 -0.46
C ILE A 24 8.31 -20.16 -1.78
N THR A 25 7.32 -20.22 -2.65
CA THR A 25 7.29 -19.51 -3.92
C THR A 25 6.90 -18.03 -3.73
N PRO A 26 7.30 -17.12 -4.63
CA PRO A 26 6.88 -15.71 -4.56
C PRO A 26 5.35 -15.56 -4.51
N ASN A 27 4.62 -16.29 -5.35
CA ASN A 27 3.15 -16.22 -5.37
C ASN A 27 2.51 -16.69 -4.05
N GLU A 28 3.10 -17.69 -3.37
CA GLU A 28 2.63 -18.10 -2.04
C GLU A 28 2.87 -16.99 -1.00
N MET A 29 3.97 -16.23 -1.10
CA MET A 29 4.19 -15.06 -0.24
C MET A 29 3.15 -13.97 -0.50
N THR A 30 2.83 -13.69 -1.76
CA THR A 30 1.77 -12.75 -2.15
C THR A 30 0.40 -13.18 -1.59
N VAL A 31 0.06 -14.47 -1.65
CA VAL A 31 -1.20 -14.98 -1.06
C VAL A 31 -1.16 -14.89 0.47
N ALA A 32 -0.01 -15.19 1.08
CA ALA A 32 0.16 -15.09 2.52
C ALA A 32 0.00 -13.65 3.03
N SER A 33 0.46 -12.63 2.31
CA SER A 33 0.29 -11.22 2.71
C SER A 33 -1.19 -10.85 2.85
N VAL A 34 -2.02 -11.28 1.90
CA VAL A 34 -3.48 -11.09 1.93
C VAL A 34 -4.12 -11.82 3.11
N LEU A 35 -3.72 -13.07 3.37
CA LEU A 35 -4.24 -13.84 4.51
C LEU A 35 -3.85 -13.19 5.85
N ILE A 36 -2.61 -12.73 5.99
CA ILE A 36 -2.15 -12.01 7.18
C ILE A 36 -2.95 -10.72 7.37
N ALA A 37 -3.27 -9.99 6.30
CA ALA A 37 -4.13 -8.82 6.37
C ALA A 37 -5.54 -9.16 6.89
N PHE A 38 -6.14 -10.28 6.47
CA PHE A 38 -7.43 -10.73 7.03
C PHE A 38 -7.35 -11.09 8.52
N ILE A 39 -6.26 -11.73 8.95
CA ILE A 39 -6.04 -12.01 10.38
C ILE A 39 -5.90 -10.68 11.13
N GLY A 40 -5.16 -9.71 10.57
CA GLY A 40 -5.07 -8.35 11.12
C GLY A 40 -6.43 -7.68 11.25
N LEU A 41 -7.30 -7.82 10.25
CA LEU A 41 -8.67 -7.33 10.28
C LEU A 41 -9.49 -7.96 11.40
N TYR A 42 -9.35 -9.26 11.61
CA TYR A 42 -10.01 -9.94 12.72
C TYR A 42 -9.61 -9.34 14.08
N PHE A 43 -8.31 -9.16 14.35
CA PHE A 43 -7.87 -8.54 15.60
C PHE A 43 -8.31 -7.08 15.72
N PHE A 44 -8.26 -6.34 14.61
CA PHE A 44 -8.71 -4.96 14.55
C PHE A 44 -10.20 -4.83 14.92
N MET A 45 -11.06 -5.71 14.40
CA MET A 45 -12.49 -5.74 14.71
C MET A 45 -12.78 -6.10 16.17
N ASN A 46 -11.89 -6.87 16.81
CA ASN A 46 -11.95 -7.19 18.22
C ASN A 46 -11.26 -6.13 19.11
N THR A 47 -10.95 -4.95 18.56
CA THR A 47 -10.30 -3.82 19.25
C THR A 47 -8.87 -4.10 19.76
N ASP A 48 -8.25 -5.21 19.34
CA ASP A 48 -6.84 -5.49 19.59
C ASP A 48 -5.98 -4.82 18.52
N TYR A 49 -5.87 -3.49 18.64
CA TYR A 49 -5.18 -2.65 17.67
C TYR A 49 -3.65 -2.89 17.65
N TRP A 50 -3.06 -3.36 18.75
CA TRP A 50 -1.63 -3.69 18.83
C TRP A 50 -1.28 -4.94 18.04
N MET A 51 -2.10 -5.99 18.15
CA MET A 51 -1.93 -7.17 17.32
C MET A 51 -2.22 -6.82 15.85
N ALA A 52 -3.28 -6.05 15.60
CA ALA A 52 -3.65 -5.64 14.24
C ALA A 52 -2.54 -4.86 13.53
N ILE A 53 -1.95 -3.83 14.15
CA ILE A 53 -0.86 -3.07 13.51
C ILE A 53 0.36 -3.94 13.23
N GLY A 54 0.70 -4.87 14.14
CA GLY A 54 1.80 -5.81 13.93
C GLY A 54 1.56 -6.72 12.73
N LEU A 55 0.34 -7.27 12.61
CA LEU A 55 -0.05 -8.11 11.48
C LEU A 55 -0.13 -7.33 10.16
N TYR A 56 -0.65 -6.11 10.18
CA TYR A 56 -0.68 -5.27 8.97
C TYR A 56 0.71 -4.84 8.52
N ALA A 57 1.59 -4.49 9.45
CA ALA A 57 2.99 -4.23 9.14
C ALA A 57 3.66 -5.49 8.56
N LEU A 58 3.39 -6.67 9.13
CA LEU A 58 3.89 -7.94 8.59
C LEU A 58 3.34 -8.22 7.19
N ALA A 59 2.05 -8.01 6.93
CA ALA A 59 1.44 -8.18 5.61
C ALA A 59 2.13 -7.29 4.57
N LEU A 60 2.27 -5.99 4.85
CA LEU A 60 2.94 -5.03 3.98
C LEU A 60 4.42 -5.36 3.75
N LEU A 61 5.10 -5.92 4.76
CA LEU A 61 6.48 -6.38 4.63
C LEU A 61 6.57 -7.61 3.73
N VAL A 62 5.80 -8.66 4.00
CA VAL A 62 5.79 -9.91 3.21
C VAL A 62 5.50 -9.62 1.75
N ASP A 63 4.53 -8.75 1.50
CA ASP A 63 4.17 -8.26 0.17
C ASP A 63 5.36 -7.60 -0.55
N GLY A 64 6.05 -6.65 0.10
CA GLY A 64 7.24 -6.02 -0.49
C GLY A 64 8.46 -6.94 -0.69
N LEU A 65 8.45 -8.15 -0.13
CA LEU A 65 9.54 -9.13 -0.23
C LEU A 65 9.38 -10.12 -1.38
N ASP A 66 8.17 -10.31 -1.90
CA ASP A 66 7.90 -11.34 -2.92
C ASP A 66 8.71 -11.10 -4.21
N GLY A 67 8.86 -9.84 -4.64
CA GLY A 67 9.62 -9.45 -5.81
C GLY A 67 11.12 -9.62 -5.61
N ALA A 68 11.62 -9.44 -4.38
CA ALA A 68 13.00 -9.71 -4.04
C ALA A 68 13.30 -11.22 -4.11
N VAL A 69 12.40 -12.04 -3.58
CA VAL A 69 12.50 -13.51 -3.65
C VAL A 69 12.35 -14.01 -5.09
N ALA A 70 11.44 -13.43 -5.87
CA ALA A 70 11.25 -13.75 -7.29
C ALA A 70 12.52 -13.51 -8.11
N ARG A 71 13.21 -12.39 -7.87
CA ARG A 71 14.50 -12.09 -8.51
C ARG A 71 15.60 -13.06 -8.06
N ALA A 72 15.73 -13.30 -6.76
CA ALA A 72 16.77 -14.17 -6.21
C ALA A 72 16.62 -15.65 -6.63
N LYS A 73 15.38 -16.11 -6.83
CA LYS A 73 15.04 -17.45 -7.31
C LYS A 73 14.95 -17.59 -8.83
N CYS A 74 15.15 -16.51 -9.59
CA CYS A 74 14.94 -16.50 -11.05
C CYS A 74 13.50 -16.91 -11.45
N MET A 75 12.51 -16.58 -10.63
CA MET A 75 11.08 -16.91 -10.82
C MET A 75 10.22 -15.69 -11.19
N ALA A 76 10.83 -14.54 -11.52
CA ALA A 76 10.10 -13.35 -11.94
C ALA A 76 9.29 -13.62 -13.22
N SER A 77 8.00 -13.28 -13.22
CA SER A 77 7.10 -13.49 -14.36
C SER A 77 6.05 -12.40 -14.46
N ALA A 78 5.51 -12.18 -15.67
CA ALA A 78 4.43 -11.21 -15.89
C ALA A 78 3.14 -11.57 -15.12
N LYS A 79 2.82 -12.87 -15.04
CA LYS A 79 1.68 -13.36 -14.24
C LYS A 79 1.87 -13.11 -12.74
N GLY A 80 3.08 -13.31 -12.23
CA GLY A 80 3.43 -13.00 -10.84
C GLY A 80 3.33 -11.50 -10.55
N ALA A 81 3.87 -10.65 -11.43
CA ALA A 81 3.76 -9.19 -11.28
C ALA A 81 2.31 -8.67 -11.33
N PHE A 82 1.45 -9.32 -12.13
CA PHE A 82 0.02 -9.05 -12.12
C PHE A 82 -0.63 -9.47 -10.79
N LEU A 83 -0.30 -10.67 -10.28
CA LEU A 83 -0.82 -11.17 -8.99
C LEU A 83 -0.42 -10.26 -7.83
N ASP A 84 0.87 -9.92 -7.72
CA ASP A 84 1.44 -8.96 -6.76
C ASP A 84 0.69 -7.63 -6.83
N GLY A 85 0.60 -7.07 -8.03
CA GLY A 85 -0.18 -5.86 -8.27
C GLY A 85 -1.63 -5.96 -7.78
N VAL A 86 -2.35 -7.06 -8.01
CA VAL A 86 -3.73 -7.19 -7.53
C VAL A 86 -3.78 -7.34 -6.00
N ALA A 87 -2.92 -8.20 -5.44
CA ALA A 87 -2.84 -8.46 -4.01
C ALA A 87 -2.55 -7.19 -3.19
N ASP A 88 -1.65 -6.33 -3.68
CA ASP A 88 -1.36 -5.01 -3.12
C ASP A 88 -2.62 -4.22 -2.76
N ARG A 89 -3.57 -4.18 -3.72
CA ARG A 89 -4.82 -3.41 -3.57
C ARG A 89 -5.75 -4.10 -2.59
N PHE A 90 -5.77 -5.43 -2.55
CA PHE A 90 -6.54 -6.18 -1.56
C PHE A 90 -6.01 -5.96 -0.15
N VAL A 91 -4.69 -6.00 0.06
CA VAL A 91 -4.08 -5.73 1.37
C VAL A 91 -4.45 -4.33 1.86
N GLU A 92 -4.24 -3.29 1.04
CA GLU A 92 -4.63 -1.93 1.42
C GLU A 92 -6.15 -1.80 1.67
N PHE A 93 -6.97 -2.43 0.83
CA PHE A 93 -8.43 -2.44 1.00
C PHE A 93 -8.85 -3.08 2.33
N ILE A 94 -8.31 -4.24 2.69
CA ILE A 94 -8.63 -4.95 3.93
C ILE A 94 -8.27 -4.09 5.14
N ILE A 95 -7.11 -3.43 5.13
CA ILE A 95 -6.68 -2.57 6.22
C ILE A 95 -7.62 -1.36 6.37
N LEU A 96 -7.94 -0.69 5.25
CA LEU A 96 -8.84 0.47 5.24
C LEU A 96 -10.29 0.09 5.56
N LEU A 97 -10.74 -1.11 5.19
CA LEU A 97 -12.02 -1.68 5.62
C LEU A 97 -12.08 -1.79 7.14
N GLY A 98 -10.96 -2.14 7.78
CA GLY A 98 -10.81 -2.09 9.23
C GLY A 98 -11.16 -0.72 9.81
N LEU A 99 -10.56 0.34 9.25
CA LEU A 99 -10.78 1.71 9.71
C LEU A 99 -12.24 2.18 9.60
N MET A 100 -13.05 1.62 8.70
CA MET A 100 -14.49 1.94 8.60
C MET A 100 -15.27 1.56 9.87
N ALA A 101 -14.78 0.61 10.65
CA ALA A 101 -15.43 0.18 11.90
C ALA A 101 -15.08 1.07 13.10
N VAL A 102 -14.15 2.03 12.95
CA VAL A 102 -13.75 2.94 14.03
C VAL A 102 -14.44 4.29 13.87
N ALA A 103 -15.19 4.67 14.90
CA ALA A 103 -15.76 6.00 15.00
C ALA A 103 -14.68 7.01 15.41
N LEU A 104 -14.00 7.59 14.42
CA LEU A 104 -13.07 8.70 14.65
C LEU A 104 -13.83 10.03 14.75
N PRO A 105 -13.29 11.03 15.46
CA PRO A 105 -13.86 12.38 15.52
C PRO A 105 -14.08 12.97 14.12
N THR A 106 -15.21 13.65 13.96
CA THR A 106 -15.55 14.36 12.72
C THR A 106 -14.62 15.54 12.52
N ILE A 107 -13.96 15.59 11.37
CA ILE A 107 -13.15 16.74 10.92
C ILE A 107 -13.64 17.12 9.52
N ALA A 108 -14.39 18.21 9.43
CA ALA A 108 -15.15 18.68 8.25
C ALA A 108 -16.23 17.68 7.74
N PHE A 109 -15.89 16.39 7.61
CA PHE A 109 -16.76 15.28 7.26
C PHE A 109 -16.58 14.11 8.25
N PRO A 110 -17.58 13.21 8.38
CA PRO A 110 -17.43 11.98 9.15
C PRO A 110 -16.26 11.13 8.63
N SER A 111 -15.60 10.41 9.54
CA SER A 111 -14.38 9.63 9.26
C SER A 111 -14.50 8.70 8.05
N ASN A 112 -15.65 8.06 7.87
CA ASN A 112 -15.88 7.11 6.78
C ASN A 112 -15.77 7.77 5.39
N TYR A 113 -16.10 9.06 5.24
CA TYR A 113 -15.88 9.79 3.98
C TYR A 113 -14.39 9.92 3.67
N TRP A 114 -13.56 10.15 4.69
CA TRP A 114 -12.11 10.19 4.52
C TRP A 114 -11.54 8.80 4.20
N VAL A 115 -12.01 7.73 4.85
CA VAL A 115 -11.60 6.35 4.50
C VAL A 115 -12.00 6.02 3.06
N MET A 116 -13.23 6.37 2.62
CA MET A 116 -13.66 6.19 1.24
C MET A 116 -12.80 6.99 0.26
N GLY A 117 -12.46 8.23 0.61
CA GLY A 117 -11.54 9.07 -0.16
C GLY A 117 -10.16 8.43 -0.27
N MET A 118 -9.62 7.89 0.81
CA MET A 118 -8.33 7.19 0.84
C MET A 118 -8.33 5.94 -0.05
N LEU A 119 -9.39 5.14 0.01
CA LEU A 119 -9.58 3.97 -0.84
C LEU A 119 -9.63 4.36 -2.32
N PHE A 120 -10.49 5.32 -2.66
CA PHE A 120 -10.70 5.71 -4.05
C PHE A 120 -9.51 6.47 -4.63
N LEU A 121 -9.08 7.55 -3.98
CA LEU A 121 -8.02 8.42 -4.48
C LEU A 121 -6.65 7.76 -4.30
N GLY A 122 -6.37 7.26 -3.10
CA GLY A 122 -5.07 6.70 -2.70
C GLY A 122 -4.79 5.36 -3.36
N THR A 123 -5.59 4.34 -3.05
CA THR A 123 -5.36 2.98 -3.54
C THR A 123 -5.76 2.82 -5.01
N GLY A 124 -6.94 3.34 -5.39
CA GLY A 124 -7.51 3.20 -6.73
C GLY A 124 -6.89 4.14 -7.78
N MET A 125 -7.20 5.44 -7.69
CA MET A 125 -6.94 6.42 -8.75
C MET A 125 -5.45 6.66 -9.00
N THR A 126 -4.60 6.67 -7.96
CA THR A 126 -3.15 6.83 -8.19
C THR A 126 -2.63 5.71 -9.09
N SER A 127 -3.03 4.46 -8.84
CA SER A 127 -2.64 3.30 -9.63
C SER A 127 -3.30 3.28 -11.01
N PHE A 128 -4.59 3.61 -11.06
CA PHE A 128 -5.38 3.61 -12.28
C PHE A 128 -4.85 4.60 -13.32
N ILE A 129 -4.58 5.86 -12.95
CA ILE A 129 -4.11 6.88 -13.91
C ILE A 129 -2.84 6.41 -14.62
N ARG A 130 -1.88 5.86 -13.87
CA ARG A 130 -0.63 5.37 -14.44
C ARG A 130 -0.86 4.21 -15.41
N ALA A 131 -1.63 3.20 -14.99
CA ALA A 131 -1.90 2.02 -15.82
C ALA A 131 -2.75 2.37 -17.05
N TYR A 132 -3.72 3.27 -16.89
CA TYR A 132 -4.62 3.69 -17.96
C TYR A 132 -3.90 4.55 -18.98
N ALA A 133 -3.03 5.49 -18.55
CA ALA A 133 -2.25 6.31 -19.46
C ALA A 133 -1.28 5.48 -20.33
N GLU A 134 -0.69 4.43 -19.75
CA GLU A 134 0.12 3.46 -20.50
C GLU A 134 -0.74 2.63 -21.46
N TYR A 135 -1.89 2.13 -21.00
CA TYR A 135 -2.81 1.32 -21.80
C TYR A 135 -3.39 2.08 -23.00
N THR A 136 -3.72 3.36 -22.84
CA THR A 136 -4.21 4.20 -23.95
C THR A 136 -3.09 4.76 -24.82
N GLU A 137 -1.84 4.40 -24.55
CA GLU A 137 -0.64 4.92 -25.24
C GLU A 137 -0.51 6.45 -25.15
N ALA A 138 -1.15 7.09 -24.15
CA ALA A 138 -1.05 8.53 -23.93
C ALA A 138 0.38 8.92 -23.49
N ILE A 139 1.08 7.98 -22.86
CA ILE A 139 2.49 8.08 -22.50
C ILE A 139 3.21 6.76 -22.78
N THR A 140 4.54 6.80 -22.89
CA THR A 140 5.34 5.58 -23.03
C THR A 140 5.41 4.80 -21.71
N MET A 141 5.69 3.49 -21.78
CA MET A 141 5.92 2.65 -20.61
C MET A 141 7.03 3.21 -19.70
N GLU A 142 8.10 3.77 -20.28
CA GLU A 142 9.19 4.37 -19.52
C GLU A 142 8.73 5.62 -18.74
N ALA A 143 7.92 6.47 -19.38
CA ALA A 143 7.33 7.63 -18.73
C ALA A 143 6.37 7.22 -17.61
N ALA A 144 5.52 6.20 -17.85
CA ALA A 144 4.64 5.63 -16.83
C ALA A 144 5.44 5.10 -15.62
N GLN A 145 6.57 4.43 -15.85
CA GLN A 145 7.43 3.90 -14.77
C GLN A 145 8.12 4.98 -13.93
N LYS A 146 8.42 6.13 -14.54
CA LYS A 146 9.01 7.31 -13.90
C LYS A 146 7.98 8.26 -13.29
N MET A 147 6.69 8.01 -13.53
CA MET A 147 5.59 8.81 -12.99
C MET A 147 5.52 8.66 -11.47
N ASN A 148 6.00 9.68 -10.79
CA ASN A 148 6.02 9.74 -9.33
C ASN A 148 4.91 10.66 -8.82
N GLY A 149 4.66 10.60 -7.51
CA GLY A 149 3.76 11.51 -6.82
C GLY A 149 4.27 11.86 -5.44
N LEU A 150 3.63 12.83 -4.81
CA LEU A 150 3.93 13.22 -3.43
C LEU A 150 3.63 12.07 -2.45
N PHE A 151 2.55 11.32 -2.69
CA PHE A 151 2.03 10.30 -1.80
C PHE A 151 1.94 8.95 -2.50
N GLU A 152 3.10 8.33 -2.70
CA GLU A 152 3.18 7.01 -3.32
C GLU A 152 2.78 5.90 -2.33
N ARG A 153 2.88 4.65 -2.80
CA ARG A 153 2.41 3.47 -2.07
C ARG A 153 3.08 3.30 -0.71
N ALA A 154 4.40 3.47 -0.64
CA ALA A 154 5.16 3.29 0.60
C ALA A 154 4.82 4.37 1.64
N GLU A 155 4.75 5.63 1.20
CA GLU A 155 4.37 6.77 2.03
C GLU A 155 2.93 6.61 2.55
N ARG A 156 2.01 6.13 1.70
CA ARG A 156 0.64 5.80 2.08
C ARG A 156 0.55 4.67 3.10
N ALA A 157 1.25 3.57 2.88
CA ALA A 157 1.27 2.44 3.80
C ALA A 157 1.77 2.87 5.19
N LEU A 158 2.81 3.70 5.25
CA LEU A 158 3.31 4.27 6.50
C LEU A 158 2.26 5.15 7.19
N PHE A 159 1.57 6.03 6.44
CA PHE A 159 0.48 6.84 6.98
C PHE A 159 -0.63 5.99 7.59
N ILE A 160 -1.04 4.92 6.91
CA ILE A 160 -2.08 4.01 7.40
C ILE A 160 -1.62 3.32 8.69
N LEU A 161 -0.38 2.86 8.76
CA LEU A 161 0.18 2.28 10.00
C LEU A 161 0.24 3.30 11.14
N ILE A 162 0.60 4.55 10.87
CA ILE A 162 0.58 5.63 11.87
C ILE A 162 -0.85 5.86 12.39
N ILE A 163 -1.86 5.92 11.52
CA ILE A 163 -3.27 6.08 11.92
C ILE A 163 -3.68 4.95 12.87
N ILE A 164 -3.34 3.70 12.54
CA ILE A 164 -3.66 2.54 13.38
C ILE A 164 -2.89 2.59 14.70
N GLY A 165 -1.63 3.04 14.69
CA GLY A 165 -0.83 3.21 15.90
C GLY A 165 -1.41 4.28 16.84
N LEU A 166 -1.88 5.40 16.28
CA LEU A 166 -2.58 6.45 17.03
C LEU A 166 -3.88 5.92 17.65
N ILE A 167 -4.64 5.13 16.90
CA ILE A 167 -5.82 4.42 17.43
C ILE A 167 -5.43 3.47 18.57
N ALA A 168 -4.34 2.72 18.43
CA ALA A 168 -3.87 1.77 19.44
C ALA A 168 -3.48 2.41 20.78
N ILE A 169 -2.98 3.66 20.76
CA ILE A 169 -2.69 4.45 21.96
C ILE A 169 -3.87 5.30 22.45
N GLY A 170 -5.03 5.23 21.78
CA GLY A 170 -6.24 5.98 22.14
C GLY A 170 -6.29 7.42 21.63
N ASP A 171 -5.38 7.83 20.76
CA ASP A 171 -5.34 9.18 20.17
C ASP A 171 -6.18 9.26 18.88
N PHE A 172 -7.50 9.16 19.05
CA PHE A 172 -8.44 9.20 17.93
C PHE A 172 -8.46 10.55 17.22
N GLY A 173 -8.13 11.65 17.91
CA GLY A 173 -8.09 12.99 17.33
C GLY A 173 -7.01 13.12 16.27
N ASN A 174 -5.76 12.77 16.61
CA ASN A 174 -4.68 12.79 15.64
C ASN A 174 -4.85 11.72 14.55
N ALA A 175 -5.43 10.55 14.87
CA ALA A 175 -5.77 9.55 13.86
C ALA A 175 -6.70 10.12 12.77
N ALA A 176 -7.73 10.88 13.16
CA ALA A 176 -8.64 11.56 12.23
C ALA A 176 -7.92 12.61 11.37
N VAL A 177 -7.03 13.41 11.97
CA VAL A 177 -6.24 14.42 11.25
C VAL A 177 -5.32 13.78 10.20
N PHE A 178 -4.62 12.70 10.57
CA PHE A 178 -3.75 11.96 9.66
C PHE A 178 -4.53 11.30 8.52
N LEU A 179 -5.72 10.77 8.79
CA LEU A 179 -6.59 10.20 7.76
C LEU A 179 -7.05 11.25 6.74
N MET A 180 -7.50 12.42 7.21
CA MET A 180 -7.84 13.54 6.34
C MET A 180 -6.63 14.01 5.52
N ALA A 181 -5.48 14.22 6.19
CA ALA A 181 -4.26 14.68 5.53
C ALA A 181 -3.79 13.68 4.46
N GLY A 182 -3.77 12.38 4.77
CA GLY A 182 -3.45 11.31 3.81
C GLY A 182 -4.37 11.31 2.60
N THR A 183 -5.67 11.56 2.81
CA THR A 183 -6.66 11.65 1.72
C THR A 183 -6.39 12.87 0.82
N ILE A 184 -6.06 14.02 1.40
CA ILE A 184 -5.71 15.23 0.64
C ILE A 184 -4.40 15.02 -0.14
N LEU A 185 -3.39 14.39 0.47
CA LEU A 185 -2.14 14.05 -0.20
C LEU A 185 -2.35 13.07 -1.36
N ALA A 186 -3.28 12.12 -1.21
CA ALA A 186 -3.70 11.24 -2.29
C ALA A 186 -4.36 12.02 -3.44
N LEU A 187 -5.26 12.96 -3.14
CA LEU A 187 -5.87 13.84 -4.15
C LEU A 187 -4.82 14.63 -4.92
N ILE A 188 -3.88 15.26 -4.21
CA ILE A 188 -2.77 16.02 -4.83
C ILE A 188 -1.97 15.10 -5.76
N THR A 189 -1.67 13.89 -5.33
CA THR A 189 -0.94 12.90 -6.15
C THR A 189 -1.72 12.49 -7.40
N VAL A 190 -3.04 12.29 -7.28
CA VAL A 190 -3.91 12.02 -8.41
C VAL A 190 -3.86 13.18 -9.42
N MET A 191 -3.95 14.43 -8.95
CA MET A 191 -3.86 15.61 -9.81
C MET A 191 -2.49 15.75 -10.47
N GLN A 192 -1.40 15.52 -9.74
CA GLN A 192 -0.03 15.53 -10.29
C GLN A 192 0.11 14.53 -11.44
N ARG A 193 -0.37 13.29 -11.23
CA ARG A 193 -0.31 12.24 -12.25
C ARG A 193 -1.20 12.55 -13.44
N PHE A 194 -2.40 13.09 -13.20
CA PHE A 194 -3.32 13.48 -14.26
C PHE A 194 -2.71 14.57 -15.15
N LEU A 195 -2.22 15.65 -14.53
CA LEU A 195 -1.60 16.77 -15.25
C LEU A 195 -0.37 16.32 -16.06
N ALA A 196 0.46 15.44 -15.51
CA ALA A 196 1.63 14.90 -16.20
C ALA A 196 1.31 14.07 -17.46
N VAL A 197 0.06 13.64 -17.65
CA VAL A 197 -0.38 12.91 -18.85
C VAL A 197 -0.96 13.86 -19.89
N ILE A 198 -1.62 14.95 -19.47
CA ILE A 198 -2.34 15.85 -20.38
C ILE A 198 -1.55 17.10 -20.80
N SER A 199 -0.44 17.41 -20.11
CA SER A 199 0.46 18.51 -20.45
C SER A 199 1.46 18.13 -21.53
#